data_AF-A0A9E3SSK9-F1
#
_entry.id   AF-A0A9E3SSK9-F1
#
_cell.length_a   1.000
_cell.length_b   1.000
_cell.length_c   1.000
_cell.angle_alpha   90.00
_cell.angle_beta   90.00
_cell.angle_gamma   90.00
#
_symmetry.space_group_name_H-M   'P 1'
#
loop_
_entity.id
_entity.type
_entity.pdbx_description
1 polymer ?
#
loop_
_entity_poly.entity_id
_entity_poly.type
_entity_poly.pdbx_seq_one_letter_code
_entity_poly.pdbx_strand_id
1 'polypeptide(L)'
;MSALTLRALRLLADGRFHSGEAVARSLGRSRATLSEAMKGAAALGVEVFSVPGKGYRLARPIEFLDAHAIVARLGPLASRVRLTLLDETDSTSTH
;
A
#
# COMPACT_ATOMS: atom_id res chain seq x y z
N MET A 1 12.84 -0.40 -4.08
CA MET A 1 11.45 -0.69 -4.51
C MET A 1 10.76 0.57 -5.06
N SER A 2 9.66 0.44 -5.82
CA SER A 2 8.89 1.61 -6.28
C SER A 2 7.91 2.07 -5.20
N ALA A 3 8.14 3.25 -4.61
CA ALA A 3 7.22 3.89 -3.67
C ALA A 3 5.79 4.05 -4.25
N LEU A 4 5.68 4.12 -5.58
CA LEU A 4 4.38 4.20 -6.25
C LEU A 4 3.59 2.90 -6.12
N THR A 5 4.24 1.74 -6.16
CA THR A 5 3.59 0.43 -6.01
C THR A 5 2.89 0.35 -4.66
N LEU A 6 3.60 0.63 -3.57
CA LEU A 6 3.03 0.63 -2.21
C LEU A 6 1.86 1.61 -2.07
N ARG A 7 1.99 2.82 -2.60
CA ARG A 7 0.91 3.82 -2.59
C ARG A 7 -0.33 3.33 -3.35
N ALA A 8 -0.15 2.66 -4.49
CA ALA A 8 -1.25 2.06 -5.22
C ALA A 8 -1.90 0.91 -4.44
N LEU A 9 -1.11 0.03 -3.80
CA LEU A 9 -1.61 -1.06 -2.97
C LEU A 9 -2.43 -0.54 -1.78
N ARG A 10 -2.02 0.57 -1.14
CA ARG A 10 -2.79 1.22 -0.06
C ARG A 10 -4.19 1.68 -0.52
N LEU A 11 -4.33 2.14 -1.76
CA LEU A 11 -5.64 2.51 -2.32
C LEU A 11 -6.53 1.30 -2.63
N LEU A 12 -5.92 0.14 -2.89
CA LEU A 12 -6.62 -1.11 -3.17
C LEU A 12 -6.80 -1.99 -1.92
N ALA A 13 -6.41 -1.49 -0.74
CA ALA A 13 -6.31 -2.25 0.51
C ALA A 13 -7.62 -2.95 0.92
N ASP A 14 -8.76 -2.40 0.53
CA ASP A 14 -10.09 -2.96 0.79
C ASP A 14 -10.40 -4.25 -0.01
N GLY A 15 -9.55 -4.64 -0.97
CA GLY A 15 -9.73 -5.82 -1.81
C GLY A 15 -10.85 -5.71 -2.86
N ARG A 16 -11.41 -4.50 -3.06
CA ARG A 16 -12.46 -4.24 -4.06
C ARG A 16 -11.84 -3.82 -5.38
N PHE A 17 -12.65 -3.88 -6.44
CA PHE A 17 -12.23 -3.34 -7.73
C PHE A 17 -12.26 -1.82 -7.72
N HIS A 18 -11.15 -1.22 -8.11
CA HIS A 18 -11.02 0.21 -8.34
C HIS A 18 -10.60 0.45 -9.78
N SER A 19 -11.20 1.45 -10.43
CA SER A 19 -10.81 1.84 -11.79
C SER A 19 -9.33 2.24 -11.83
N GLY A 20 -8.57 1.64 -12.76
CA GLY A 20 -7.15 1.98 -12.93
C GLY A 20 -6.92 3.46 -13.25
N GLU A 21 -7.86 4.11 -13.96
CA GLU A 21 -7.78 5.55 -14.22
C GLU A 21 -8.04 6.37 -12.96
N ALA A 22 -9.00 5.96 -12.12
CA ALA A 22 -9.28 6.64 -10.85
C ALA A 22 -8.09 6.53 -9.89
N VAL A 23 -7.52 5.33 -9.74
CA VAL A 23 -6.33 5.08 -8.90
C VAL A 23 -5.11 5.85 -9.42
N ALA A 24 -4.89 5.87 -10.73
CA ALA A 24 -3.78 6.62 -11.32
C ALA A 24 -3.94 8.13 -11.05
N ARG A 25 -5.17 8.65 -11.23
CA ARG A 25 -5.50 10.06 -11.00
C ARG A 25 -5.32 10.46 -9.53
N SER A 26 -5.77 9.66 -8.57
CA SER A 26 -5.59 9.94 -7.14
C SER A 26 -4.11 9.96 -6.72
N LEU A 27 -3.23 9.31 -7.50
CA LEU A 27 -1.79 9.34 -7.29
C LEU A 27 -1.07 10.42 -8.12
N GLY A 28 -1.79 11.19 -8.94
CA GLY A 28 -1.22 12.18 -9.85
C GLY A 28 -0.35 11.55 -10.95
N ARG A 29 -0.69 10.32 -11.38
CA ARG A 29 0.08 9.53 -12.35
C ARG A 29 -0.77 9.14 -13.56
N SER A 30 -0.10 8.73 -14.63
CA SER A 30 -0.76 8.15 -15.81
C SER A 30 -1.18 6.71 -15.54
N ARG A 31 -2.17 6.22 -16.33
CA ARG A 31 -2.57 4.80 -16.30
C ARG A 31 -1.40 3.87 -16.65
N ALA A 32 -0.56 4.25 -17.61
CA ALA A 32 0.62 3.46 -17.98
C ALA A 32 1.60 3.33 -16.80
N THR A 33 1.87 4.44 -16.11
CA THR A 33 2.72 4.45 -14.92
C THR A 33 2.15 3.60 -13.78
N LEU A 34 0.83 3.65 -13.56
CA LEU A 34 0.16 2.76 -12.60
C LEU A 34 0.31 1.29 -13.02
N SER A 35 0.09 0.98 -14.30
CA SER A 35 0.20 -0.39 -14.80
C SER A 35 1.61 -0.97 -14.56
N GLU A 36 2.67 -0.20 -14.82
CA GLU A 36 4.04 -0.62 -14.49
C GLU A 36 4.23 -0.80 -12.97
N ALA A 37 3.69 0.10 -12.14
CA ALA A 37 3.76 -0.05 -10.70
C ALA A 37 3.05 -1.33 -10.20
N MET A 38 1.90 -1.68 -10.79
CA MET A 38 1.14 -2.88 -10.41
C MET A 38 1.87 -4.18 -10.79
N LYS A 39 2.69 -4.18 -11.85
CA LYS A 39 3.57 -5.33 -12.15
C LYS A 39 4.58 -5.60 -11.04
N GLY A 40 5.03 -4.55 -10.35
CA GLY A 40 5.94 -4.65 -9.21
C GLY A 40 5.33 -5.26 -7.93
N ALA A 41 4.01 -5.39 -7.84
CA ALA A 41 3.34 -5.92 -6.65
C ALA A 41 3.69 -7.40 -6.38
N ALA A 42 3.93 -8.19 -7.42
CA ALA A 42 4.28 -9.61 -7.28
C ALA A 42 5.61 -9.81 -6.53
N ALA A 43 6.57 -8.90 -6.70
CA ALA A 43 7.84 -8.93 -5.96
C ALA A 43 7.65 -8.73 -4.44
N LEU A 44 6.51 -8.16 -4.03
CA LEU A 44 6.11 -8.00 -2.64
C LEU A 44 5.29 -9.18 -2.09
N GLY A 45 5.12 -10.24 -2.88
CA GLY A 45 4.20 -11.33 -2.54
C GLY A 45 2.72 -10.91 -2.56
N VAL A 46 2.40 -9.76 -3.16
CA VAL A 46 1.02 -9.25 -3.24
C VAL A 46 0.42 -9.59 -4.60
N GLU A 47 -0.62 -10.41 -4.58
CA GLU A 47 -1.37 -10.79 -5.78
C GLU A 47 -2.43 -9.72 -6.12
N VAL A 48 -2.42 -9.28 -7.38
CA VAL A 48 -3.30 -8.24 -7.91
C VAL A 48 -4.01 -8.76 -9.15
N PHE A 49 -5.34 -8.67 -9.15
CA PHE A 49 -6.15 -8.92 -10.33
C PHE A 49 -6.35 -7.63 -11.13
N SER A 50 -6.13 -7.71 -12.44
CA SER A 50 -6.44 -6.65 -13.40
C SER A 50 -7.50 -7.15 -14.37
N VAL A 51 -8.66 -6.50 -14.39
CA VAL A 51 -9.78 -6.87 -15.27
C VAL A 51 -10.11 -5.70 -16.19
N PRO A 52 -10.07 -5.88 -17.52
CA PRO A 52 -10.48 -4.84 -18.47
C PRO A 52 -11.87 -4.30 -18.14
N GLY A 53 -12.01 -2.97 -18.13
CA GLY A 53 -13.26 -2.29 -17.79
C GLY A 53 -13.61 -2.23 -16.29
N LYS A 54 -12.97 -3.00 -15.41
CA LYS A 54 -13.16 -2.92 -13.95
C LYS A 54 -11.98 -2.28 -13.21
N GLY A 55 -10.77 -2.46 -13.73
CA GLY A 55 -9.53 -1.97 -13.12
C GLY A 55 -8.85 -3.02 -12.25
N TYR A 56 -8.33 -2.61 -11.09
CA TYR A 56 -7.48 -3.43 -10.25
C TYR A 56 -8.15 -3.78 -8.92
N ARG A 57 -7.84 -4.95 -8.38
CA ARG A 57 -8.11 -5.29 -6.98
C ARG A 57 -7.01 -6.17 -6.42
N LEU A 58 -6.85 -6.18 -5.10
CA LEU A 58 -6.03 -7.18 -4.43
C LEU A 58 -6.78 -8.52 -4.38
N ALA A 59 -6.04 -9.63 -4.41
CA ALA A 59 -6.64 -10.95 -4.24
C ALA A 59 -7.27 -11.12 -2.85
N ARG A 60 -6.63 -10.53 -1.84
CA ARG A 60 -7.10 -10.44 -0.47
C ARG A 60 -6.93 -9.00 0.04
N PRO A 61 -7.84 -8.50 0.90
CA PRO A 61 -7.65 -7.22 1.54
C PRO A 61 -6.37 -7.24 2.39
N ILE A 62 -5.69 -6.09 2.47
CA ILE A 62 -4.48 -5.91 3.27
C ILE A 62 -4.78 -4.81 4.28
N GLU A 63 -4.57 -5.12 5.56
CA GLU A 63 -4.54 -4.10 6.60
C GLU A 63 -3.12 -3.53 6.66
N PHE A 64 -2.96 -2.29 6.23
CA PHE A 64 -1.68 -1.60 6.35
C PHE A 64 -1.49 -1.09 7.78
N LEU A 65 -0.25 -1.16 8.25
CA LEU A 65 0.13 -0.48 9.47
C LEU A 65 -0.13 1.03 9.34
N ASP A 66 -0.70 1.59 10.40
CA ASP A 66 -1.02 3.00 10.53
C ASP A 66 -0.42 3.51 11.85
N ALA A 67 0.56 4.39 11.73
CA ALA A 67 1.27 4.93 12.88
C ALA A 67 0.34 5.72 13.82
N HIS A 68 -0.64 6.46 13.28
CA HIS A 68 -1.60 7.20 14.09
C HIS A 68 -2.54 6.25 14.84
N ALA A 69 -3.03 5.20 14.18
CA ALA A 69 -3.86 4.19 14.82
C ALA A 69 -3.11 3.47 15.95
N ILE A 70 -1.84 3.09 15.70
CA ILE A 70 -0.98 2.45 16.71
C ILE A 70 -0.76 3.39 17.89
N VAL A 71 -0.33 4.64 17.65
CA VAL A 71 -0.08 5.62 18.72
C VAL A 71 -1.34 5.90 19.54
N ALA A 72 -2.49 6.06 18.90
CA ALA A 72 -3.76 6.26 19.59
C ALA A 72 -4.11 5.10 20.53
N ARG A 73 -3.72 3.87 20.18
CA ARG A 73 -3.96 2.66 20.99
C ARG A 73 -2.91 2.45 22.10
N LEU A 74 -1.74 3.08 22.02
CA LEU A 74 -0.71 3.01 23.07
C LEU A 74 -1.08 3.82 24.33
N GLY A 75 -1.98 4.79 24.23
CA GLY A 75 -2.43 5.60 25.38
C GLY A 75 -1.25 6.30 26.08
N PRO A 76 -1.17 6.29 27.43
CA PRO A 76 -0.08 6.93 28.17
C PRO A 76 1.33 6.45 27.83
N LEU A 77 1.47 5.25 27.24
CA LEU A 77 2.76 4.70 26.83
C LEU A 77 3.31 5.35 25.57
N ALA A 78 2.50 6.07 24.79
CA ALA A 78 2.91 6.70 23.55
C ALA A 78 4.11 7.65 23.73
N SER A 79 4.21 8.35 24.87
CA SER A 79 5.35 9.24 25.17
C SER A 79 6.64 8.50 25.52
N ARG A 80 6.56 7.19 25.81
CA ARG A 80 7.69 6.35 26.22
C ARG A 80 8.23 5.49 25.08
N VAL A 81 7.56 5.47 23.94
CA VAL A 81 7.91 4.65 22.78
C VAL A 81 8.20 5.55 21.59
N ARG A 82 9.36 5.37 20.96
CA ARG A 82 9.64 5.94 19.65
C ARG A 82 9.14 4.98 18.59
N LEU A 83 8.06 5.33 17.91
CA LEU A 83 7.53 4.55 16.79
C LEU A 83 8.07 5.08 15.47
N THR A 84 8.71 4.21 14.70
CA THR A 84 9.08 4.46 13.30
C THR A 84 8.32 3.47 12.44
N LEU A 85 7.58 3.95 11.45
CA LEU A 85 6.88 3.11 10.49
C LEU A 85 7.61 3.18 9.15
N LEU A 86 8.01 2.02 8.65
CA LEU A 86 8.70 1.86 7.37
C LEU A 86 7.86 0.93 6.51
N ASP A 87 7.70 1.26 5.23
CA ASP A 87 7.03 0.36 4.30
C ASP A 87 7.94 -0.84 3.92
N GLU A 88 9.26 -0.68 4.01
CA GLU A 88 10.27 -1.70 3.70
C GLU A 88 11.55 -1.45 4.52
N THR A 89 12.15 -2.52 5.03
CA THR A 89 13.49 -2.53 5.65
C THR A 89 14.05 -3.94 5.54
N ASP A 90 15.38 -4.08 5.44
CA ASP A 90 16.04 -5.40 5.40
C ASP A 90 15.88 -6.14 6.74
N SER A 91 15.84 -5.39 7.84
CA SER A 91 15.61 -5.91 9.18
C SER A 91 15.06 -4.82 10.10
N THR A 92 14.24 -5.20 11.06
CA THR A 92 13.74 -4.30 12.13
C THR A 92 14.71 -4.21 13.32
N SER A 93 15.72 -5.08 13.41
CA SER A 93 16.67 -5.09 14.52
C SER A 93 17.92 -4.23 14.29
N THR A 94 18.27 -3.98 13.02
CA THR A 94 19.45 -3.21 12.61
C THR A 94 19.10 -1.81 12.11
N HIS A 95 17.84 -1.41 12.21
CA HIS A 95 17.32 -0.11 11.78
C HIS A 95 17.30 0.91 12.92
#